data_AF-A0A5M6ZFL7-F1
#
_entry.id   AF-A0A5M6ZFL7-F1
#
_cell.length_a   1.000
_cell.length_b   1.000
_cell.length_c   1.000
_cell.angle_alpha   90.00
_cell.angle_beta   90.00
_cell.angle_gamma   90.00
#
_symmetry.space_group_name_H-M   'P 1'
#
loop_
_entity.id
_entity.type
_entity.pdbx_description
1 polymer ?
#
loop_
_entity_poly.entity_id
_entity_poly.type
_entity_poly.pdbx_seq_one_letter_code
_entity_poly.pdbx_strand_id
1 'polypeptide(L)'
;MSARPLASAEMTALLGEALGLLQARYSTDEPAPPAMALAPLLKACWARAQARAATGPEPVRVVRQFACTGGTLFARALQAQPNTVVLSELDPFAVRPGLQPDFAPSDLIYQADMAAGPLDDASRADVFSAGFRALHDALTRRGSRIVARVHSHTRYCTARAWDTRPGVTAVLSGLLPVRVLTLVRHPLDSWLALQAHGWVHFQPGTLEEYARRYGAFLDQPEAGRVVKYETFVSDPRAILQWSCEWLELAHNPDWPDLLPAIRLSGASGRKGDVIAARPRRAVPADLVSEAAASPAYEALCTRLGYHPDPAAPAIT
;
A
#
# COMPACT_ATOMS: atom_id res chain seq x y z
N MET A 1 -7.02 9.87 -28.51
CA MET A 1 -8.43 9.74 -28.92
C MET A 1 -9.29 10.39 -27.85
N SER A 2 -9.89 11.55 -28.16
CA SER A 2 -10.75 12.28 -27.23
C SER A 2 -12.04 11.50 -27.02
N ALA A 3 -12.38 11.16 -25.77
CA ALA A 3 -13.63 10.49 -25.47
C ALA A 3 -14.78 11.46 -25.80
N ARG A 4 -15.59 11.09 -26.78
CA ARG A 4 -16.79 11.84 -27.15
C ARG A 4 -17.72 11.83 -25.92
N PRO A 5 -18.21 12.98 -25.45
CA PRO A 5 -19.18 12.99 -24.35
C PRO A 5 -20.41 12.18 -24.77
N LEU A 6 -20.87 11.28 -23.89
CA LEU A 6 -22.08 10.50 -24.11
C LEU A 6 -23.25 11.44 -24.36
N ALA A 7 -24.06 11.14 -25.36
CA ALA A 7 -25.25 11.92 -25.64
C ALA A 7 -26.23 11.78 -24.45
N SER A 8 -26.99 12.84 -24.15
CA SER A 8 -27.95 12.88 -23.01
C SER A 8 -28.87 11.66 -22.94
N ALA A 9 -29.26 11.11 -24.10
CA ALA A 9 -30.08 9.91 -24.21
C ALA A 9 -29.38 8.63 -23.74
N GLU A 10 -28.09 8.45 -24.03
CA GLU A 10 -27.32 7.27 -23.61
C GLU A 10 -27.08 7.26 -22.11
N MET A 11 -26.85 8.44 -21.52
CA MET A 11 -26.76 8.61 -20.06
C MET A 11 -28.07 8.24 -19.37
N THR A 12 -29.20 8.64 -19.96
CA THR A 12 -30.54 8.36 -19.41
C THR A 12 -30.85 6.85 -19.43
N ALA A 13 -30.47 6.15 -20.51
CA ALA A 13 -30.63 4.70 -20.62
C ALA A 13 -29.81 3.94 -19.58
N LEU A 14 -28.54 4.30 -19.41
CA LEU A 14 -27.64 3.71 -18.41
C LEU A 14 -28.14 3.93 -16.97
N LEU A 15 -28.68 5.12 -16.68
CA LEU A 15 -29.27 5.42 -15.37
C LEU A 15 -30.54 4.60 -15.11
N GLY A 16 -31.39 4.40 -16.12
CA GLY A 16 -32.58 3.56 -16.00
C GLY A 16 -32.26 2.09 -15.74
N GLU A 17 -31.24 1.56 -16.41
CA GLU A 17 -30.80 0.17 -16.25
C GLU A 17 -30.18 -0.07 -14.85
N ALA A 18 -29.35 0.86 -14.38
CA ALA A 18 -28.80 0.83 -13.03
C ALA A 18 -29.90 0.91 -11.96
N LEU A 19 -30.94 1.72 -12.19
CA LEU A 19 -32.08 1.85 -11.27
C LEU A 19 -32.88 0.54 -11.19
N GLY A 20 -33.11 -0.12 -12.32
CA GLY A 20 -33.81 -1.42 -12.36
C GLY A 20 -33.07 -2.52 -11.58
N LEU A 21 -31.74 -2.54 -11.64
CA LEU A 21 -30.91 -3.48 -10.89
C LEU A 21 -30.96 -3.23 -9.36
N LEU A 22 -31.15 -1.98 -8.94
CA LEU A 22 -31.27 -1.62 -7.53
C LEU A 22 -32.68 -1.92 -7.01
N GLN A 23 -33.72 -1.63 -7.78
CA GLN A 23 -35.12 -1.90 -7.41
C GLN A 23 -35.41 -3.39 -7.19
N ALA A 24 -34.73 -4.28 -7.93
CA ALA A 24 -34.83 -5.72 -7.72
C ALA A 24 -34.21 -6.21 -6.40
N ARG A 25 -33.46 -5.37 -5.69
CA ARG A 25 -32.64 -5.74 -4.51
C ARG A 25 -33.11 -5.11 -3.20
N TYR A 26 -33.88 -4.03 -3.22
CA TYR A 26 -34.41 -3.38 -2.02
C TYR A 26 -35.90 -3.67 -1.87
N SER A 27 -36.26 -4.35 -0.77
CA SER A 27 -37.67 -4.55 -0.40
C SER A 27 -38.28 -3.23 0.09
N THR A 28 -39.58 -3.05 -0.16
CA THR A 28 -40.30 -1.77 0.00
C THR A 28 -40.59 -1.36 1.45
N ASP A 29 -40.14 -2.13 2.44
CA ASP A 29 -40.48 -1.95 3.86
C ASP A 29 -39.46 -1.14 4.68
N GLU A 30 -38.31 -0.78 4.12
CA GLU A 30 -37.39 0.15 4.80
C GLU A 30 -37.75 1.61 4.48
N PRO A 31 -37.78 2.51 5.48
CA PRO A 31 -38.01 3.92 5.24
C PRO A 31 -36.95 4.43 4.28
N ALA A 32 -37.39 4.87 3.10
CA ALA A 32 -36.50 5.35 2.06
C ALA A 32 -35.56 6.42 2.65
N PRO A 33 -34.23 6.26 2.52
CA PRO A 33 -33.32 7.32 2.89
C PRO A 33 -33.75 8.60 2.16
N PRO A 34 -33.60 9.78 2.78
CA PRO A 34 -34.06 11.04 2.20
C PRO A 34 -33.54 11.12 0.77
N ALA A 35 -34.47 11.13 -0.19
CA ALA A 35 -34.16 11.09 -1.61
C ALA A 35 -33.35 12.33 -1.95
N MET A 36 -32.02 12.18 -1.96
CA MET A 36 -31.15 13.21 -2.48
C MET A 36 -31.50 13.32 -3.95
N ALA A 37 -32.14 14.44 -4.33
CA ALA A 37 -32.65 14.60 -5.68
C ALA A 37 -31.52 14.33 -6.69
N LEU A 38 -31.78 13.43 -7.65
CA LEU A 38 -30.80 12.94 -8.61
C LEU A 38 -30.16 14.07 -9.42
N ALA A 39 -30.91 15.13 -9.73
CA ALA A 39 -30.43 16.26 -10.50
C ALA A 39 -29.29 17.06 -9.80
N PRO A 40 -29.43 17.48 -8.52
CA PRO A 40 -28.32 18.01 -7.74
C PRO A 40 -27.08 17.11 -7.70
N LEU A 41 -27.27 15.78 -7.56
CA LEU A 41 -26.16 14.83 -7.54
C LEU A 41 -25.43 14.77 -8.88
N LEU A 42 -26.15 14.66 -10.00
CA LEU A 42 -25.57 14.65 -11.34
C LEU A 42 -24.83 15.95 -11.64
N LYS A 43 -25.39 17.10 -11.24
CA LYS A 43 -24.72 18.40 -11.38
C LYS A 43 -23.41 18.45 -10.58
N ALA A 44 -23.41 17.95 -9.34
CA ALA A 44 -22.21 17.86 -8.52
C ALA A 44 -21.16 16.91 -9.12
N CYS A 45 -21.59 15.75 -9.65
CA CYS A 45 -20.69 14.82 -10.35
C CYS A 45 -20.07 15.43 -11.59
N TRP A 46 -20.87 16.13 -12.41
CA TRP A 46 -20.39 16.80 -13.62
C TRP A 46 -19.39 17.92 -13.31
N ALA A 47 -19.68 18.75 -12.31
CA ALA A 47 -18.75 19.80 -11.86
C ALA A 47 -17.42 19.21 -11.36
N ARG A 48 -17.47 18.11 -10.59
CA ARG A 48 -16.27 17.39 -10.15
C ARG A 48 -15.49 16.79 -11.33
N ALA A 49 -16.17 16.22 -12.32
CA ALA A 49 -15.52 15.68 -13.51
C ALA A 49 -14.80 16.77 -14.32
N GLN A 50 -15.38 17.96 -14.45
CA GLN A 50 -14.74 19.10 -15.12
C GLN A 50 -13.55 19.63 -14.32
N ALA A 51 -13.70 19.83 -13.01
CA ALA A 51 -12.59 20.29 -12.15
C ALA A 51 -11.41 19.31 -12.22
N ARG A 52 -11.69 18.00 -12.28
CA ARG A 52 -10.69 16.95 -12.45
C ARG A 52 -9.92 17.05 -13.76
N ALA A 53 -10.61 17.34 -14.86
CA ALA A 53 -9.97 17.49 -16.17
C ALA A 53 -8.97 18.66 -16.19
N ALA A 54 -9.15 19.65 -15.31
CA ALA A 54 -8.27 20.81 -15.18
C ALA A 54 -7.05 20.59 -14.26
N THR A 55 -7.07 19.60 -13.36
CA THR A 55 -6.05 19.42 -12.30
C THR A 55 -4.81 18.61 -12.72
N GLY A 56 -4.70 18.21 -13.99
CA GLY A 56 -3.61 17.38 -14.48
C GLY A 56 -3.82 15.87 -14.26
N PRO A 57 -2.78 15.04 -14.45
CA PRO A 57 -2.90 13.59 -14.33
C PRO A 57 -3.20 13.17 -12.89
N GLU A 58 -4.02 12.13 -12.75
CA GLU A 58 -4.33 11.56 -11.44
C GLU A 58 -3.05 11.04 -10.75
N PRO A 59 -2.78 11.38 -9.48
CA PRO A 59 -1.58 10.92 -8.81
C PRO A 59 -1.65 9.43 -8.44
N VAL A 60 -0.49 8.80 -8.36
CA VAL A 60 -0.34 7.48 -7.76
C VAL A 60 -0.14 7.64 -6.25
N ARG A 61 -0.91 6.89 -5.46
CA ARG A 61 -0.71 6.82 -4.00
C ARG A 61 0.27 5.70 -3.74
N VAL A 62 1.38 5.98 -3.07
CA VAL A 62 2.39 4.96 -2.76
C VAL A 62 2.38 4.73 -1.26
N VAL A 63 2.19 3.47 -0.86
CA VAL A 63 2.39 3.02 0.50
C VAL A 63 3.68 2.22 0.52
N ARG A 64 4.73 2.81 1.07
CA ARG A 64 5.96 2.09 1.37
C ARG A 64 5.94 1.64 2.83
N GLN A 65 6.53 0.48 3.07
CA GLN A 65 6.49 -0.19 4.36
C GLN A 65 7.81 -0.95 4.49
N PHE A 66 8.41 -0.96 5.67
CA PHE A 66 9.42 -1.97 5.94
C PHE A 66 8.74 -3.33 6.19
N ALA A 67 9.51 -4.42 6.15
CA ALA A 67 8.96 -5.74 6.46
C ALA A 67 8.39 -5.74 7.89
N CYS A 68 7.23 -6.40 8.07
CA CYS A 68 6.58 -6.58 9.37
C CYS A 68 6.07 -5.31 10.09
N THR A 69 5.86 -4.20 9.37
CA THR A 69 5.32 -2.94 9.95
C THR A 69 3.80 -2.80 9.85
N GLY A 70 3.08 -3.90 9.61
CA GLY A 70 1.61 -3.91 9.60
C GLY A 70 0.94 -3.48 8.30
N GLY A 71 1.69 -3.33 7.21
CA GLY A 71 1.10 -2.79 5.98
C GLY A 71 0.09 -3.68 5.25
N THR A 72 -0.03 -4.99 5.54
CA THR A 72 -1.19 -5.78 5.07
C THR A 72 -2.50 -5.26 5.66
N LEU A 73 -2.52 -4.95 6.96
CA LEU A 73 -3.72 -4.44 7.62
C LEU A 73 -4.08 -3.05 7.11
N PHE A 74 -3.09 -2.16 7.04
CA PHE A 74 -3.28 -0.81 6.53
C PHE A 74 -3.73 -0.80 5.07
N ALA A 75 -3.18 -1.69 4.24
CA ALA A 75 -3.59 -1.84 2.85
C ALA A 75 -5.04 -2.33 2.71
N ARG A 76 -5.51 -3.24 3.58
CA ARG A 76 -6.93 -3.64 3.59
C ARG A 76 -7.83 -2.47 3.97
N ALA A 77 -7.41 -1.64 4.92
CA ALA A 77 -8.15 -0.44 5.31
C ALA A 77 -8.25 0.57 4.16
N LEU A 78 -7.17 0.77 3.39
CA LEU A 78 -7.20 1.59 2.17
C LEU A 78 -8.05 0.97 1.06
N GLN A 79 -7.99 -0.34 0.86
CA GLN A 79 -8.80 -1.05 -0.14
C GLN A 79 -10.31 -0.98 0.17
N ALA A 80 -10.68 -0.81 1.44
CA ALA A 80 -12.05 -0.59 1.88
C ALA A 80 -12.57 0.82 1.58
N GLN A 81 -11.73 1.73 1.08
CA GLN A 81 -12.14 3.09 0.73
C GLN A 81 -12.83 3.14 -0.64
N PRO A 82 -13.77 4.09 -0.85
CA PRO A 82 -14.52 4.17 -2.10
C PRO A 82 -13.60 4.33 -3.31
N ASN A 83 -13.88 3.55 -4.36
CA ASN A 83 -13.14 3.57 -5.64
C ASN A 83 -11.62 3.39 -5.50
N THR A 84 -11.14 2.80 -4.41
CA THR A 84 -9.70 2.59 -4.19
C THR A 84 -9.31 1.19 -4.64
N VAL A 85 -8.21 1.09 -5.39
CA VAL A 85 -7.64 -0.19 -5.85
C VAL A 85 -6.20 -0.27 -5.35
N VAL A 86 -5.93 -1.24 -4.49
CA VAL A 86 -4.61 -1.49 -3.92
C VAL A 86 -3.90 -2.57 -4.72
N LEU A 87 -2.84 -2.17 -5.42
CA LEU A 87 -1.88 -3.09 -6.03
C LEU A 87 -0.85 -3.48 -4.96
N SER A 88 -0.90 -4.74 -4.53
CA SER A 88 -0.11 -5.21 -3.40
C SER A 88 1.24 -5.77 -3.79
N GLU A 89 2.24 -5.49 -2.95
CA GLU A 89 3.60 -6.05 -3.00
C GLU A 89 4.32 -5.80 -4.34
N LEU A 90 4.28 -4.57 -4.84
CA LEU A 90 4.97 -4.20 -6.07
C LEU A 90 6.49 -4.11 -5.87
N ASP A 91 7.24 -4.86 -6.68
CA ASP A 91 8.68 -4.70 -6.93
C ASP A 91 9.08 -5.44 -8.23
N PRO A 92 9.25 -4.75 -9.38
CA PRO A 92 9.57 -5.38 -10.65
C PRO A 92 10.99 -5.95 -10.70
N PHE A 93 11.83 -5.60 -9.73
CA PHE A 93 13.22 -6.04 -9.63
C PHE A 93 13.37 -7.22 -8.68
N ALA A 94 12.28 -7.73 -8.09
CA ALA A 94 12.33 -8.86 -7.20
C ALA A 94 12.79 -10.11 -7.95
N VAL A 95 14.03 -10.52 -7.71
CA VAL A 95 14.58 -11.79 -8.18
C VAL A 95 14.68 -12.69 -6.96
N ARG A 96 13.72 -13.61 -6.75
CA ARG A 96 13.85 -14.64 -5.73
C ARG A 96 13.37 -16.01 -6.22
N PRO A 97 14.14 -17.07 -5.95
CA PRO A 97 13.61 -18.42 -5.90
C PRO A 97 12.46 -18.49 -4.89
N GLY A 98 11.31 -19.05 -5.28
CA GLY A 98 10.13 -19.21 -4.41
C GLY A 98 9.15 -18.03 -4.34
N LEU A 99 9.45 -16.89 -4.98
CA LEU A 99 8.44 -15.86 -5.30
C LEU A 99 7.87 -16.03 -6.72
N GLN A 100 8.33 -17.06 -7.45
CA GLN A 100 7.85 -17.34 -8.79
C GLN A 100 6.41 -17.88 -8.70
N PRO A 101 5.46 -17.24 -9.40
CA PRO A 101 4.11 -17.75 -9.46
C PRO A 101 4.09 -19.10 -10.20
N ASP A 102 3.29 -20.05 -9.70
CA ASP A 102 3.08 -21.34 -10.39
C ASP A 102 2.62 -21.13 -11.84
N PHE A 103 1.84 -20.07 -12.07
CA PHE A 103 1.38 -19.65 -13.40
C PHE A 103 1.09 -18.14 -13.43
N ALA A 104 1.83 -17.38 -14.24
CA ALA A 104 1.60 -15.95 -14.48
C ALA A 104 1.72 -15.60 -15.96
N PRO A 105 0.69 -15.93 -16.77
CA PRO A 105 0.73 -15.74 -18.23
C PRO A 105 0.74 -14.27 -18.65
N SER A 106 0.30 -13.36 -17.78
CA SER A 106 0.26 -11.91 -18.04
C SER A 106 1.46 -11.14 -17.50
N ASP A 107 2.37 -11.81 -16.79
CA ASP A 107 3.58 -11.17 -16.27
C ASP A 107 4.69 -11.26 -17.32
N LEU A 108 4.80 -10.21 -18.14
CA LEU A 108 5.77 -10.16 -19.23
C LEU A 108 7.22 -10.19 -18.74
N ILE A 109 7.49 -9.71 -17.52
CA ILE A 109 8.84 -9.76 -16.94
C ILE A 109 9.16 -11.22 -16.62
N TYR A 110 8.24 -11.92 -15.94
CA TYR A 110 8.41 -13.34 -15.63
C TYR A 110 8.54 -14.20 -16.90
N GLN A 111 7.71 -13.97 -17.92
CA GLN A 111 7.79 -14.72 -19.18
C GLN A 111 9.12 -14.48 -19.91
N ALA A 112 9.60 -13.24 -19.94
CA ALA A 112 10.90 -12.92 -20.55
C ALA A 112 12.06 -13.57 -19.79
N ASP A 113 12.03 -13.52 -18.45
CA ASP A 113 13.02 -14.17 -17.59
C ASP A 113 13.11 -15.68 -17.87
N MET A 114 11.97 -16.34 -18.08
CA MET A 114 11.90 -17.77 -18.38
C MET A 114 12.33 -18.11 -19.81
N ALA A 115 12.04 -17.25 -20.79
CA ALA A 115 12.30 -17.52 -22.20
C ALA A 115 13.74 -17.19 -22.62
N ALA A 116 14.32 -16.10 -22.09
CA ALA A 116 15.59 -15.54 -22.54
C ALA A 116 16.62 -15.35 -21.41
N GLY A 117 16.27 -15.67 -20.17
CA GLY A 117 17.07 -15.40 -18.98
C GLY A 117 16.75 -14.03 -18.35
N PRO A 118 17.31 -13.73 -17.16
CA PRO A 118 16.93 -12.55 -16.38
C PRO A 118 17.14 -11.24 -17.13
N LEU A 119 16.08 -10.43 -17.25
CA LEU A 119 16.19 -9.07 -17.75
C LEU A 119 17.02 -8.19 -16.82
N ASP A 120 17.76 -7.24 -17.40
CA ASP A 120 18.43 -6.19 -16.65
C ASP A 120 17.40 -5.23 -16.00
N ASP A 121 17.84 -4.47 -14.99
CA ASP A 121 16.94 -3.60 -14.23
C ASP A 121 16.32 -2.48 -15.09
N ALA A 122 17.01 -1.95 -16.12
CA ALA A 122 16.44 -0.92 -16.97
C ALA A 122 15.30 -1.49 -17.82
N SER A 123 15.52 -2.63 -18.45
CA SER A 123 14.48 -3.35 -19.21
C SER A 123 13.27 -3.72 -18.34
N ARG A 124 13.48 -4.18 -17.10
CA ARG A 124 12.40 -4.45 -16.13
C ARG A 124 11.61 -3.19 -15.79
N ALA A 125 12.31 -2.06 -15.58
CA ALA A 125 11.69 -0.78 -15.28
C ALA A 125 10.82 -0.30 -16.44
N ASP A 126 11.26 -0.47 -17.69
CA ASP A 126 10.51 -0.07 -18.88
C ASP A 126 9.22 -0.88 -19.04
N VAL A 127 9.30 -2.21 -18.94
CA VAL A 127 8.13 -3.09 -19.02
C VAL A 127 7.14 -2.78 -17.89
N PHE A 128 7.62 -2.66 -16.66
CA PHE A 128 6.79 -2.28 -15.52
C PHE A 128 6.13 -0.92 -15.72
N SER A 129 6.88 0.08 -16.17
CA SER A 129 6.39 1.45 -16.38
C SER A 129 5.29 1.51 -17.44
N ALA A 130 5.49 0.84 -18.58
CA ALA A 130 4.50 0.79 -19.64
C ALA A 130 3.20 0.10 -19.17
N GLY A 131 3.32 -1.06 -18.52
CA GLY A 131 2.18 -1.79 -17.97
C GLY A 131 1.44 -1.00 -16.87
N PHE A 132 2.19 -0.41 -15.94
CA PHE A 132 1.63 0.41 -14.87
C PHE A 132 0.89 1.63 -15.41
N ARG A 133 1.45 2.32 -16.41
CA ARG A 133 0.79 3.48 -17.03
C ARG A 133 -0.53 3.09 -17.70
N ALA A 134 -0.53 2.00 -18.47
CA ALA A 134 -1.74 1.51 -19.13
C ALA A 134 -2.84 1.15 -18.11
N LEU A 135 -2.46 0.46 -17.02
CA LEU A 135 -3.38 0.11 -15.93
C LEU A 135 -3.90 1.35 -15.21
N HIS A 136 -3.02 2.31 -14.90
CA HIS A 136 -3.38 3.58 -14.29
C HIS A 136 -4.42 4.33 -15.11
N ASP A 137 -4.19 4.48 -16.41
CA ASP A 137 -5.10 5.19 -17.30
C ASP A 137 -6.44 4.44 -17.43
N ALA A 138 -6.43 3.10 -17.44
CA ALA A 138 -7.64 2.29 -17.48
C ALA A 138 -8.49 2.41 -16.21
N LEU A 139 -7.87 2.34 -15.03
CA LEU A 139 -8.56 2.47 -13.74
C LEU A 139 -9.06 3.90 -13.52
N THR A 140 -8.26 4.91 -13.88
CA THR A 140 -8.65 6.32 -13.79
C THR A 140 -9.88 6.61 -14.66
N ARG A 141 -9.95 6.08 -15.89
CA ARG A 141 -11.13 6.23 -16.76
C ARG A 141 -12.42 5.66 -16.15
N ARG A 142 -12.32 4.68 -15.26
CA ARG A 142 -13.45 4.08 -14.52
C ARG A 142 -13.70 4.76 -13.17
N GLY A 143 -13.03 5.87 -12.89
CA GLY A 143 -13.16 6.60 -11.63
C GLY A 143 -12.41 5.97 -10.45
N SER A 144 -11.61 4.94 -10.67
CA SER A 144 -10.81 4.28 -9.64
C SER A 144 -9.49 5.01 -9.37
N ARG A 145 -8.98 4.88 -8.15
CA ARG A 145 -7.72 5.47 -7.68
C ARG A 145 -6.76 4.36 -7.25
N ILE A 146 -5.54 4.39 -7.78
CA ILE A 146 -4.54 3.36 -7.47
C ILE A 146 -3.77 3.73 -6.21
N VAL A 147 -3.64 2.74 -5.33
CA VAL A 147 -2.65 2.68 -4.25
C VAL A 147 -1.63 1.58 -4.58
N ALA A 148 -0.38 1.97 -4.82
CA ALA A 148 0.76 1.09 -5.00
C ALA A 148 1.39 0.77 -3.63
N ARG A 149 1.18 -0.44 -3.12
CA ARG A 149 1.86 -0.93 -1.92
C ARG A 149 3.19 -1.58 -2.32
N VAL A 150 4.29 -0.94 -1.95
CA VAL A 150 5.64 -1.38 -2.33
C VAL A 150 6.11 -2.53 -1.45
N HIS A 151 6.72 -3.54 -2.08
CA HIS A 151 7.34 -4.66 -1.36
C HIS A 151 8.80 -4.34 -1.01
N SER A 152 9.04 -3.53 0.04
CA SER A 152 10.42 -3.14 0.36
C SER A 152 11.27 -4.30 0.90
N HIS A 153 10.66 -5.40 1.32
CA HIS A 153 11.36 -6.60 1.78
C HIS A 153 12.30 -7.19 0.71
N THR A 154 11.92 -7.24 -0.56
CA THR A 154 12.78 -7.67 -1.70
C THR A 154 13.93 -6.75 -2.02
N ARG A 155 13.92 -5.51 -1.52
CA ARG A 155 15.03 -4.57 -1.68
C ARG A 155 15.97 -4.56 -0.50
N TYR A 156 15.45 -4.45 0.72
CA TYR A 156 16.26 -4.20 1.91
C TYR A 156 16.61 -5.45 2.71
N CYS A 157 15.78 -6.49 2.65
CA CYS A 157 15.97 -7.71 3.43
C CYS A 157 16.47 -8.86 2.55
N THR A 158 17.47 -8.60 1.71
CA THR A 158 18.10 -9.59 0.83
C THR A 158 19.62 -9.43 0.82
N ALA A 159 20.33 -10.41 0.28
CA ALA A 159 21.78 -10.36 0.12
C ALA A 159 22.23 -9.30 -0.92
N ARG A 160 21.35 -8.91 -1.85
CA ARG A 160 21.65 -7.87 -2.85
C ARG A 160 21.73 -6.51 -2.13
N ALA A 161 22.76 -5.73 -2.45
CA ALA A 161 22.90 -4.38 -1.93
C ALA A 161 21.75 -3.48 -2.45
N TRP A 162 21.11 -2.74 -1.53
CA TRP A 162 19.84 -2.04 -1.79
C TRP A 162 19.95 -0.82 -2.71
N ASP A 163 21.16 -0.27 -2.85
CA ASP A 163 21.54 0.88 -3.67
C ASP A 163 21.89 0.50 -5.11
N THR A 164 22.01 -0.80 -5.42
CA THR A 164 22.35 -1.30 -6.76
C THR A 164 21.21 -1.26 -7.77
N ARG A 165 20.02 -0.78 -7.38
CA ARG A 165 18.86 -0.67 -8.25
C ARG A 165 17.93 0.48 -7.90
N PRO A 166 17.11 0.95 -8.86
CA PRO A 166 16.07 1.92 -8.59
C PRO A 166 15.06 1.43 -7.54
N GLY A 167 14.48 2.37 -6.79
CA GLY A 167 13.32 2.09 -5.95
C GLY A 167 12.03 2.13 -6.77
N VAL A 168 11.04 1.30 -6.42
CA VAL A 168 9.71 1.32 -7.07
C VAL A 168 9.08 2.71 -7.01
N THR A 169 9.20 3.40 -5.87
CA THR A 169 8.70 4.77 -5.75
C THR A 169 9.39 5.72 -6.71
N ALA A 170 10.72 5.62 -6.89
CA ALA A 170 11.46 6.46 -7.82
C ALA A 170 11.01 6.21 -9.28
N VAL A 171 10.80 4.94 -9.66
CA VAL A 171 10.25 4.58 -10.97
C VAL A 171 8.87 5.22 -11.16
N LEU A 172 7.96 5.07 -10.19
CA LEU A 172 6.61 5.65 -10.28
C LEU A 172 6.60 7.18 -10.31
N SER A 173 7.48 7.83 -9.54
CA SER A 173 7.65 9.29 -9.55
C SER A 173 8.12 9.83 -10.90
N GLY A 174 8.87 9.03 -11.67
CA GLY A 174 9.26 9.38 -13.04
C GLY A 174 8.10 9.31 -14.05
N LEU A 175 6.99 8.65 -13.71
CA LEU A 175 5.85 8.41 -14.61
C LEU A 175 4.66 9.33 -14.36
N LEU A 176 4.36 9.58 -13.07
CA LEU A 176 3.15 10.23 -12.60
C LEU A 176 3.45 11.01 -11.32
N PRO A 177 2.65 12.05 -10.98
CA PRO A 177 2.70 12.65 -9.65
C PRO A 177 2.44 11.58 -8.58
N VAL A 178 3.18 11.62 -7.47
CA VAL A 178 3.05 10.64 -6.39
C VAL A 178 2.65 11.29 -5.06
N ARG A 179 1.82 10.58 -4.29
CA ARG A 179 1.54 10.87 -2.87
C ARG A 179 2.02 9.70 -2.04
N VAL A 180 2.97 9.93 -1.13
CA VAL A 180 3.64 8.83 -0.42
C VAL A 180 3.28 8.81 1.07
N LEU A 181 2.96 7.62 1.57
CA LEU A 181 2.94 7.27 2.99
C LEU A 181 4.00 6.21 3.28
N THR A 182 4.66 6.34 4.43
CA THR A 182 5.61 5.39 4.96
C THR A 182 5.08 4.77 6.25
N LEU A 183 4.88 3.45 6.24
CA LEU A 183 4.49 2.69 7.41
C LEU A 183 5.71 2.24 8.18
N VAL A 184 5.73 2.62 9.45
CA VAL A 184 6.77 2.23 10.40
C VAL A 184 6.17 1.51 11.60
N ARG A 185 7.00 0.76 12.29
CA ARG A 185 6.66 0.08 13.54
C ARG A 185 7.89 0.09 14.42
N HIS A 186 7.75 -0.16 15.72
CA HIS A 186 8.89 -0.37 16.60
C HIS A 186 9.92 -1.32 15.95
N PRO A 187 11.21 -0.91 15.82
CA PRO A 187 12.20 -1.71 15.08
C PRO A 187 12.37 -3.12 15.63
N LEU A 188 12.46 -3.26 16.96
CA LEU A 188 12.58 -4.56 17.63
C LEU A 188 11.40 -5.49 17.35
N ASP A 189 10.16 -4.99 17.42
CA ASP A 189 8.96 -5.77 17.13
C ASP A 189 8.93 -6.29 15.69
N SER A 190 9.40 -5.45 14.76
CA SER A 190 9.48 -5.79 13.34
C SER A 190 10.58 -6.80 13.08
N TRP A 191 11.72 -6.67 13.76
CA TRP A 191 12.82 -7.62 13.73
C TRP A 191 12.42 -9.00 14.26
N LEU A 192 11.80 -9.06 15.45
CA LEU A 192 11.29 -10.30 16.04
C LEU A 192 10.27 -10.99 15.13
N ALA A 193 9.41 -10.22 14.47
CA ALA A 193 8.47 -10.77 13.49
C ALA A 193 9.19 -11.29 12.24
N LEU A 194 10.20 -10.58 11.74
CA LEU A 194 11.02 -11.01 10.61
C LEU A 194 11.73 -12.33 10.89
N GLN A 195 12.34 -12.48 12.07
CA GLN A 195 12.96 -13.72 12.52
C GLN A 195 11.95 -14.86 12.63
N ALA A 196 10.80 -14.61 13.27
CA ALA A 196 9.75 -15.62 13.44
C ALA A 196 9.17 -16.13 12.11
N HIS A 197 9.27 -15.35 11.03
CA HIS A 197 8.86 -15.76 9.70
C HIS A 197 9.98 -16.40 8.87
N GLY A 198 11.21 -16.46 9.38
CA GLY A 198 12.37 -16.94 8.62
C GLY A 198 12.74 -16.00 7.46
N TRP A 199 12.43 -14.70 7.58
CA TRP A 199 12.60 -13.70 6.53
C TRP A 199 13.92 -12.92 6.62
N VAL A 200 14.88 -13.41 7.40
CA VAL A 200 16.23 -12.83 7.46
C VAL A 200 17.05 -13.40 6.30
N HIS A 201 17.05 -12.69 5.16
CA HIS A 201 17.76 -13.14 3.94
C HIS A 201 18.96 -12.27 3.59
N PHE A 202 19.55 -11.62 4.58
CA PHE A 202 20.74 -10.80 4.45
C PHE A 202 21.80 -11.23 5.47
N GLN A 203 23.05 -10.81 5.25
CA GLN A 203 24.17 -11.07 6.14
C GLN A 203 24.94 -9.77 6.43
N PRO A 204 25.42 -9.58 7.67
CA PRO A 204 25.15 -10.41 8.84
C PRO A 204 23.67 -10.34 9.27
N GLY A 205 23.11 -11.45 9.74
CA GLY A 205 21.71 -11.55 10.17
C GLY A 205 21.44 -10.96 11.56
N THR A 206 21.89 -9.73 11.80
CA THR A 206 21.89 -9.05 13.11
C THR A 206 20.89 -7.90 13.17
N LEU A 207 20.48 -7.50 14.38
CA LEU A 207 19.69 -6.33 14.67
C LEU A 207 20.38 -5.03 14.21
N GLU A 208 21.71 -4.95 14.34
CA GLU A 208 22.50 -3.81 13.85
C GLU A 208 22.36 -3.64 12.33
N GLU A 209 22.56 -4.72 11.57
CA GLU A 209 22.45 -4.69 10.13
C GLU A 209 20.99 -4.48 9.67
N TYR A 210 20.04 -5.07 10.39
CA TYR A 210 18.61 -4.80 10.20
C TYR A 210 18.30 -3.31 10.38
N ALA A 211 18.79 -2.69 11.45
CA ALA A 211 18.53 -1.29 11.75
C ALA A 211 19.18 -0.37 10.73
N ARG A 212 20.39 -0.69 10.25
CA ARG A 212 21.05 0.03 9.15
C ARG A 212 20.24 -0.04 7.85
N ARG A 213 19.73 -1.21 7.50
CA ARG A 213 18.83 -1.43 6.34
C ARG A 213 17.54 -0.65 6.45
N TYR A 214 16.96 -0.60 7.64
CA TYR A 214 15.75 0.17 7.89
C TYR A 214 16.03 1.69 7.86
N GLY A 215 17.16 2.15 8.41
CA GLY A 215 17.64 3.52 8.22
C GLY A 215 17.74 3.92 6.75
N ALA A 216 18.41 3.09 5.94
CA ALA A 216 18.56 3.32 4.49
C ALA A 216 17.22 3.33 3.73
N PHE A 217 16.22 2.60 4.21
CA PHE A 217 14.84 2.69 3.69
C PHE A 217 14.20 4.05 4.00
N LEU A 218 14.41 4.58 5.20
CA LEU A 218 13.88 5.88 5.61
C LEU A 218 14.60 7.06 4.95
N ASP A 219 15.87 6.88 4.56
CA ASP A 219 16.69 7.91 3.91
C ASP A 219 16.39 8.10 2.41
N GLN A 220 15.52 7.28 1.84
CA GLN A 220 15.09 7.47 0.45
C GLN A 220 14.29 8.78 0.32
N PRO A 221 14.58 9.61 -0.70
CA PRO A 221 14.04 10.97 -0.82
C PRO A 221 12.51 11.01 -0.95
N GLU A 222 11.87 9.92 -1.37
CA GLU A 222 10.42 9.82 -1.52
C GLU A 222 9.71 9.29 -0.25
N ALA A 223 10.23 9.56 0.96
CA ALA A 223 9.69 9.01 2.21
C ALA A 223 8.26 9.49 2.57
N GLY A 224 7.78 10.62 2.03
CA GLY A 224 6.42 11.10 2.31
C GLY A 224 6.13 11.29 3.80
N ARG A 225 4.86 11.13 4.20
CA ARG A 225 4.48 11.20 5.62
C ARG A 225 4.58 9.83 6.30
N VAL A 226 4.90 9.82 7.59
CA VAL A 226 5.07 8.59 8.37
C VAL A 226 3.80 8.26 9.15
N VAL A 227 3.41 6.99 9.14
CA VAL A 227 2.37 6.43 9.99
C VAL A 227 3.00 5.31 10.83
N LYS A 228 2.89 5.44 12.16
CA LYS A 228 3.28 4.38 13.09
C LYS A 228 2.16 3.35 13.18
N TYR A 229 2.52 2.08 13.07
CA TYR A 229 1.61 0.95 13.25
C TYR A 229 0.85 1.05 14.57
N GLU A 230 1.56 1.39 15.64
CA GLU A 230 1.07 1.50 17.00
C GLU A 230 -0.03 2.57 17.12
N THR A 231 0.18 3.73 16.50
CA THR A 231 -0.83 4.80 16.44
C THR A 231 -2.03 4.39 15.59
N PHE A 232 -1.80 3.69 14.47
CA PHE A 232 -2.90 3.20 13.64
C PHE A 232 -3.77 2.17 14.37
N VAL A 233 -3.19 1.26 15.14
CA VAL A 233 -4.00 0.26 15.87
C VAL A 233 -4.66 0.82 17.13
N SER A 234 -4.16 1.94 17.69
CA SER A 234 -4.81 2.62 18.82
C SER A 234 -5.99 3.49 18.40
N ASP A 235 -5.89 4.17 17.25
CA ASP A 235 -6.98 4.97 16.67
C ASP A 235 -7.07 4.76 15.14
N PRO A 236 -7.60 3.60 14.71
CA PRO A 236 -7.60 3.25 13.29
C PRO A 236 -8.51 4.16 12.45
N ARG A 237 -9.55 4.74 13.05
CA ARG A 237 -10.48 5.63 12.35
C ARG A 237 -9.82 6.98 12.06
N ALA A 238 -9.26 7.64 13.08
CA ALA A 238 -8.63 8.95 12.89
C ALA A 238 -7.41 8.86 11.96
N ILE A 239 -6.56 7.84 12.15
CA ILE A 239 -5.36 7.69 11.34
C ILE A 239 -5.69 7.35 9.89
N LEU A 240 -6.72 6.53 9.63
CA LEU A 240 -7.13 6.26 8.25
C LEU A 240 -7.76 7.48 7.59
N GLN A 241 -8.58 8.25 8.30
CA GLN A 241 -9.14 9.49 7.77
C GLN A 241 -8.04 10.47 7.37
N TRP A 242 -7.10 10.75 8.29
CA TRP A 242 -5.94 11.60 8.02
C TRP A 242 -5.10 11.07 6.84
N SER A 243 -4.94 9.74 6.75
CA SER A 243 -4.21 9.11 5.64
C SER A 243 -4.93 9.30 4.31
N CYS A 244 -6.27 9.20 4.30
CA CYS A 244 -7.07 9.43 3.10
C CYS A 244 -6.99 10.88 2.65
N GLU A 245 -7.04 11.84 3.57
CA GLU A 245 -6.86 13.26 3.26
C GLU A 245 -5.50 13.53 2.62
N TRP A 246 -4.41 13.01 3.22
CA TRP A 246 -3.07 13.14 2.67
C TRP A 246 -2.90 12.47 1.29
N LEU A 247 -3.50 11.29 1.13
CA LEU A 247 -3.46 10.52 -0.11
C LEU A 247 -4.48 10.99 -1.15
N GLU A 248 -5.28 12.01 -0.84
CA GLU A 248 -6.39 12.48 -1.66
C GLU A 248 -7.33 11.33 -2.07
N LEU A 249 -7.76 10.53 -1.10
CA LEU A 249 -8.75 9.46 -1.24
C LEU A 249 -10.06 9.85 -0.55
N ALA A 250 -11.16 9.29 -1.03
CA ALA A 250 -12.43 9.39 -0.30
C ALA A 250 -12.32 8.56 0.98
N HIS A 251 -12.95 9.03 2.06
CA HIS A 251 -13.02 8.31 3.32
C HIS A 251 -14.42 7.74 3.52
N ASN A 252 -14.51 6.44 3.77
CA ASN A 252 -15.72 5.76 4.23
C ASN A 252 -15.58 5.50 5.74
N PRO A 253 -16.41 6.11 6.62
CA PRO A 253 -16.32 5.88 8.06
C PRO A 253 -16.66 4.44 8.47
N ASP A 254 -17.38 3.68 7.64
CA ASP A 254 -17.83 2.31 7.92
C ASP A 254 -16.88 1.26 7.31
N TRP A 255 -15.67 1.67 6.93
CA TRP A 255 -14.64 0.79 6.39
C TRP A 255 -14.29 -0.44 7.26
N PRO A 256 -14.36 -0.42 8.62
CA PRO A 256 -14.01 -1.61 9.40
C PRO A 256 -14.89 -2.81 9.07
N ASP A 257 -16.17 -2.56 8.76
CA ASP A 257 -17.15 -3.60 8.45
C ASP A 257 -16.88 -4.28 7.11
N LEU A 258 -16.14 -3.59 6.22
CA LEU A 258 -15.75 -4.11 4.91
C LEU A 258 -14.49 -4.99 4.97
N LEU A 259 -13.68 -4.88 6.03
CA LEU A 259 -12.41 -5.60 6.12
C LEU A 259 -12.53 -7.10 5.84
N PRO A 260 -13.49 -7.86 6.42
CA PRO A 260 -13.58 -9.30 6.23
C PRO A 260 -13.80 -9.72 4.76
N ALA A 261 -14.35 -8.83 3.93
CA ALA A 261 -14.58 -9.07 2.51
C ALA A 261 -13.35 -8.80 1.64
N ILE A 262 -12.41 -7.98 2.13
CA ILE A 262 -11.23 -7.60 1.34
C ILE A 262 -10.25 -8.77 1.18
N ARG A 263 -9.79 -8.99 -0.05
CA ARG A 263 -8.72 -9.93 -0.40
C ARG A 263 -7.59 -9.14 -1.07
N LEU A 264 -6.36 -9.37 -0.63
CA LEU A 264 -5.15 -8.79 -1.22
C LEU A 264 -4.20 -9.92 -1.59
N SER A 265 -3.50 -9.79 -2.72
CA SER A 265 -2.32 -10.60 -3.00
C SER A 265 -1.21 -10.28 -1.99
N GLY A 266 -0.37 -11.27 -1.68
CA GLY A 266 0.72 -11.06 -0.71
C GLY A 266 0.24 -10.79 0.73
N ALA A 267 -0.89 -11.37 1.14
CA ALA A 267 -1.41 -11.31 2.51
C ALA A 267 -0.61 -12.21 3.48
N SER A 268 0.72 -12.17 3.40
CA SER A 268 1.62 -12.90 4.30
C SER A 268 1.61 -12.35 5.74
N GLY A 269 1.09 -11.14 5.93
CA GLY A 269 0.91 -10.48 7.22
C GLY A 269 -0.35 -10.92 8.00
N ARG A 270 -1.00 -9.95 8.66
CA ARG A 270 -2.16 -10.19 9.55
C ARG A 270 -3.38 -10.68 8.76
N LYS A 271 -3.87 -11.88 9.11
CA LYS A 271 -5.07 -12.50 8.52
C LYS A 271 -6.37 -12.26 9.31
N GLY A 272 -6.28 -11.81 10.56
CA GLY A 272 -7.47 -11.58 11.40
C GLY A 272 -8.22 -10.29 11.04
N ASP A 273 -9.51 -10.25 11.35
CA ASP A 273 -10.41 -9.12 11.07
C ASP A 273 -10.47 -8.09 12.19
N VAL A 274 -10.06 -8.47 13.41
CA VAL A 274 -9.97 -7.55 14.54
C VAL A 274 -8.74 -6.67 14.36
N ILE A 275 -8.91 -5.36 14.50
CA ILE A 275 -7.82 -4.38 14.61
C ILE A 275 -7.50 -4.19 16.08
N ALA A 276 -6.28 -4.53 16.48
CA ALA A 276 -5.83 -4.41 17.85
C ALA A 276 -4.31 -4.37 17.91
N ALA A 277 -3.78 -3.72 18.94
CA ALA A 277 -2.37 -3.81 19.29
C ALA A 277 -1.97 -5.27 19.48
N ARG A 278 -0.73 -5.60 19.10
CA ARG A 278 -0.13 -6.90 19.38
C ARG A 278 0.96 -6.69 20.42
N PRO A 279 0.98 -7.47 21.51
CA PRO A 279 2.05 -7.38 22.47
C PRO A 279 3.39 -7.71 21.80
N ARG A 280 4.46 -7.12 22.32
CA ARG A 280 5.82 -7.47 21.93
C ARG A 280 6.05 -8.96 22.20
N ARG A 281 6.72 -9.64 21.26
CA ARG A 281 7.11 -11.04 21.43
C ARG A 281 8.17 -11.13 22.54
N ALA A 282 8.28 -12.29 23.19
CA ALA A 282 9.37 -12.53 24.14
C ALA A 282 10.72 -12.20 23.48
N VAL A 283 11.52 -11.38 24.16
CA VAL A 283 12.84 -10.95 23.67
C VAL A 283 13.88 -11.90 24.26
N PRO A 284 14.60 -12.67 23.44
CA PRO A 284 15.70 -13.52 23.89
C PRO A 284 16.84 -12.70 24.54
N ALA A 285 17.57 -13.30 25.49
CA ALA A 285 18.60 -12.61 26.28
C ALA A 285 19.81 -12.16 25.43
N ASP A 286 20.16 -12.93 24.41
CA ASP A 286 21.13 -12.56 23.39
C ASP A 286 20.68 -11.30 22.62
N LEU A 287 19.40 -11.22 22.25
CA LEU A 287 18.85 -10.05 21.55
C LEU A 287 18.78 -8.80 22.44
N VAL A 288 18.59 -8.96 23.76
CA VAL A 288 18.70 -7.84 24.72
C VAL A 288 20.13 -7.29 24.70
N SER A 289 21.12 -8.18 24.70
CA SER A 289 22.54 -7.81 24.68
C SER A 289 22.92 -7.17 23.34
N GLU A 290 22.40 -7.69 22.23
CA GLU A 290 22.57 -7.14 20.89
C GLU A 290 21.95 -5.74 20.76
N ALA A 291 20.73 -5.54 21.27
CA ALA A 291 20.07 -4.23 21.28
C ALA A 291 20.88 -3.17 22.05
N ALA A 292 21.44 -3.55 23.21
CA ALA A 292 22.30 -2.65 23.99
C ALA A 292 23.63 -2.33 23.29
N ALA A 293 24.11 -3.21 22.42
CA ALA A 293 25.37 -3.05 21.69
C ALA A 293 25.20 -2.51 20.27
N SER A 294 24.00 -2.09 19.87
CA SER A 294 23.67 -1.73 18.48
C SER A 294 23.41 -0.22 18.31
N PRO A 295 24.42 0.56 17.85
CA PRO A 295 24.25 1.99 17.59
C PRO A 295 23.19 2.29 16.52
N ALA A 296 23.09 1.47 15.47
CA ALA A 296 22.10 1.70 14.42
C ALA A 296 20.67 1.49 14.94
N TYR A 297 20.46 0.52 15.84
CA TYR A 297 19.16 0.28 16.45
C TYR A 297 18.74 1.42 17.37
N GLU A 298 19.66 1.93 18.21
CA GLU A 298 19.40 3.08 19.06
C GLU A 298 19.09 4.33 18.23
N ALA A 299 19.89 4.61 17.20
CA ALA A 299 19.67 5.73 16.30
C ALA A 299 18.31 5.63 15.57
N LEU A 300 17.93 4.43 15.13
CA LEU A 300 16.65 4.19 14.47
C LEU A 300 15.47 4.36 15.42
N CYS A 301 15.56 3.84 16.65
CA CYS A 301 14.53 4.06 17.67
C CYS A 301 14.37 5.54 17.97
N THR A 302 15.48 6.25 18.19
CA THR A 302 15.49 7.70 18.42
C THR A 302 14.83 8.46 17.26
N ARG A 303 15.21 8.16 16.01
CA ARG A 303 14.63 8.78 14.81
C ARG A 303 13.13 8.59 14.71
N LEU A 304 12.64 7.41 15.07
CA LEU A 304 11.22 7.08 15.03
C LEU A 304 10.47 7.48 16.31
N GLY A 305 11.16 8.00 17.32
CA GLY A 305 10.58 8.34 18.63
C GLY A 305 10.08 7.10 19.37
N TYR A 306 10.90 6.05 19.44
CA TYR A 306 10.71 4.86 20.27
C TYR A 306 11.81 4.76 21.32
N HIS A 307 11.49 4.12 22.44
CA HIS A 307 12.48 3.79 23.45
C HIS A 307 13.31 2.56 23.02
N PRO A 308 14.65 2.61 23.07
CA PRO A 308 15.48 1.50 22.60
C PRO A 308 15.44 0.29 23.54
N ASP A 309 15.22 0.47 24.85
CA ASP A 309 15.16 -0.64 25.81
C ASP A 309 14.10 -1.69 25.41
N PRO A 310 14.51 -2.96 25.22
CA PRO A 310 13.60 -4.07 24.93
C PRO A 310 12.50 -4.29 25.98
N ALA A 311 12.69 -3.85 27.22
CA ALA A 311 11.69 -3.94 28.28
C ALA A 311 10.67 -2.79 28.26
N ALA A 312 10.97 -1.67 27.61
CA ALA A 312 10.06 -0.54 27.51
C ALA A 312 8.85 -0.86 26.62
N PRO A 313 7.65 -0.32 26.92
CA PRO A 313 6.50 -0.52 26.06
C PRO A 313 6.73 0.06 24.66
N ALA A 314 6.13 -0.57 23.63
CA ALA A 314 6.23 -0.10 22.25
C ALA A 314 5.54 1.25 22.01
N ILE A 315 4.67 1.65 22.94
CA ILE A 315 3.92 2.91 22.95
C ILE A 315 4.32 3.64 24.23
N THR A 316 4.91 4.83 24.07
CA THR A 316 5.03 5.85 25.13
C THR A 316 3.73 6.62 25.23
#